data_AF-A0AAU3GHE1-F1
#
_entry.id   AF-A0AAU3GHE1-F1
#
_cell.length_a   1.000
_cell.length_b   1.000
_cell.length_c   1.000
_cell.angle_alpha   90.00
_cell.angle_beta   90.00
_cell.angle_gamma   90.00
#
_symmetry.space_group_name_H-M   'P 1'
#
loop_
_entity.id
_entity.type
_entity.pdbx_description
1 polymer ?
#
loop_
_entity_poly.entity_id
_entity_poly.type
_entity_poly.pdbx_seq_one_letter_code
_entity_poly.pdbx_strand_id
1 'polypeptide(L)'
;MGVELSWICLRNFSASSKLSREVPEKGNRMLMNKKVRASIWMSAAVSLVAGVAWTGIAGAAIPAVTRATAPYAQAAAVVNSDGSINRAKGIKAVTKPAVGHYCVELEDTDLDITKLVPVATLQYTSFEYGIRVSMWPDPSCGTRKDTFLVITGIPNKWEDRAFSIVIP
;
A
#
# COMPACT_ATOMS: atom_id res chain seq x y z
N MET A 1 7.99 45.15 17.44
CA MET A 1 8.45 44.88 18.82
C MET A 1 7.24 44.40 19.61
N GLY A 2 7.26 43.15 20.08
CA GLY A 2 6.11 42.53 20.77
C GLY A 2 6.20 41.01 20.68
N VAL A 3 7.10 40.43 21.47
CA VAL A 3 7.29 38.99 21.66
C VAL A 3 6.42 38.56 22.83
N GLU A 4 5.54 37.57 22.65
CA GLU A 4 4.93 36.87 23.77
C GLU A 4 5.04 35.36 23.55
N LEU A 5 6.01 34.78 24.26
CA LEU A 5 6.29 33.36 24.39
C LEU A 5 5.42 32.81 25.52
N SER A 6 4.37 32.06 25.20
CA SER A 6 3.65 31.28 26.23
C SER A 6 4.17 29.84 26.25
N TRP A 7 5.00 29.59 27.25
CA TRP A 7 5.44 28.29 27.70
C TRP A 7 4.28 27.57 28.40
N ILE A 8 3.88 26.40 27.90
CA ILE A 8 3.18 25.40 28.72
C ILE A 8 3.98 24.10 28.65
N CYS A 9 4.83 23.96 29.65
CA CYS A 9 5.48 22.75 30.07
C CYS A 9 4.83 22.38 31.41
N LEU A 10 4.21 21.21 31.55
CA LEU A 10 4.35 20.33 32.73
C LEU A 10 3.37 19.13 32.68
N ARG A 11 4.00 17.94 32.63
CA ARG A 11 3.77 16.74 33.45
C ARG A 11 2.36 16.12 33.51
N ASN A 12 2.27 14.86 33.09
CA ASN A 12 2.00 13.83 34.09
C ASN A 12 2.64 12.47 33.75
N PHE A 13 3.19 11.88 34.79
CA PHE A 13 4.00 10.69 34.88
C PHE A 13 3.22 9.77 35.81
N SER A 14 2.74 8.59 35.39
CA SER A 14 2.35 7.56 36.38
C SER A 14 2.15 6.16 35.80
N ALA A 15 2.92 5.24 36.39
CA ALA A 15 2.71 3.81 36.65
C ALA A 15 2.55 2.85 35.45
N SER A 16 3.43 1.86 35.23
CA SER A 16 3.99 0.80 36.11
C SER A 16 3.14 -0.46 36.18
N SER A 17 3.69 -1.49 35.55
CA SER A 17 3.81 -2.88 36.03
C SER A 17 2.70 -3.91 35.77
N LYS A 18 3.22 -5.13 35.59
CA LYS A 18 2.66 -6.48 35.77
C LYS A 18 2.04 -7.13 34.53
N LEU A 19 2.67 -8.16 33.94
CA LEU A 19 3.02 -9.51 34.44
C LEU A 19 1.92 -10.51 34.04
N SER A 20 2.33 -11.52 33.26
CA SER A 20 1.77 -12.86 33.02
C SER A 20 1.95 -13.16 31.52
N ARG A 21 2.97 -13.90 31.05
CA ARG A 21 3.27 -15.32 31.30
C ARG A 21 2.01 -16.16 31.45
N GLU A 22 1.58 -16.76 30.35
CA GLU A 22 1.23 -18.18 30.29
C GLU A 22 1.67 -18.74 28.93
N VAL A 23 2.61 -19.68 28.99
CA VAL A 23 2.90 -20.71 27.98
C VAL A 23 2.45 -22.01 28.64
N PRO A 24 1.43 -22.67 28.09
CA PRO A 24 1.57 -24.10 27.76
C PRO A 24 0.74 -24.39 26.48
N GLU A 25 0.71 -25.54 25.82
CA GLU A 25 1.32 -26.85 25.94
C GLU A 25 1.11 -27.55 24.59
N LYS A 26 2.17 -28.11 24.03
CA LYS A 26 2.24 -29.51 23.59
C LYS A 26 0.94 -30.18 23.08
N GLY A 27 0.71 -30.10 21.76
CA GLY A 27 -0.18 -31.01 21.03
C GLY A 27 0.61 -31.95 20.12
N ASN A 28 1.07 -33.07 20.66
CA ASN A 28 1.67 -34.18 19.91
C ASN A 28 0.57 -35.18 19.54
N ARG A 29 0.32 -35.43 18.24
CA ARG A 29 -0.39 -36.57 17.59
C ARG A 29 -1.01 -36.07 16.28
N MET A 30 -1.05 -36.79 15.15
CA MET A 30 -0.88 -38.22 14.89
C MET A 30 -0.56 -38.37 13.39
N LEU A 31 0.40 -39.24 13.07
CA LEU A 31 0.62 -39.79 11.73
C LEU A 31 -0.60 -40.63 11.29
N MET A 32 -1.29 -40.23 10.23
CA MET A 32 -2.17 -41.06 9.38
C MET A 32 -1.97 -40.55 7.93
N ASN A 33 -1.11 -41.15 7.11
CA ASN A 33 -1.14 -42.46 6.46
C ASN A 33 -2.23 -42.59 5.36
N LYS A 34 -1.77 -43.13 4.23
CA LYS A 34 -2.49 -43.71 3.07
C LYS A 34 -3.00 -42.67 2.06
N LYS A 35 -2.23 -42.46 0.98
CA LYS A 35 -2.34 -43.15 -0.34
C LYS A 35 -3.65 -42.82 -1.05
N VAL A 36 -3.57 -42.78 -2.40
CA VAL A 36 -4.68 -42.94 -3.35
C VAL A 36 -5.37 -41.59 -3.69
N ARG A 37 -5.47 -41.09 -4.92
CA ARG A 37 -5.44 -41.69 -6.27
C ARG A 37 -5.05 -40.59 -7.27
N ALA A 38 -4.13 -40.93 -8.17
CA ALA A 38 -3.97 -40.22 -9.43
C ALA A 38 -5.27 -40.35 -10.24
N SER A 39 -5.82 -39.23 -10.71
CA SER A 39 -6.78 -39.22 -11.80
C SER A 39 -6.09 -38.62 -13.02
N ILE A 40 -5.42 -39.51 -13.75
CA ILE A 40 -5.05 -39.31 -15.15
C ILE A 40 -6.36 -39.34 -15.94
N TRP A 41 -6.72 -38.23 -16.57
CA TRP A 41 -7.67 -38.23 -17.68
C TRP A 41 -6.89 -37.81 -18.93
N MET A 42 -6.44 -38.82 -19.68
CA MET A 42 -6.15 -38.68 -21.09
C MET A 42 -7.47 -38.60 -21.83
N SER A 43 -7.67 -37.57 -22.65
CA SER A 43 -8.31 -37.72 -23.96
C SER A 43 -7.88 -36.56 -24.85
N ALA A 44 -7.27 -36.96 -25.97
CA ALA A 44 -6.72 -36.12 -27.00
C ALA A 44 -7.80 -35.51 -27.90
N ALA A 45 -7.54 -34.31 -28.43
CA ALA A 45 -8.01 -33.94 -29.76
C ALA A 45 -7.07 -32.87 -30.33
N VAL A 46 -6.31 -33.28 -31.34
CA VAL A 46 -5.55 -32.40 -32.24
C VAL A 46 -6.55 -31.70 -33.15
N SER A 47 -6.57 -30.37 -33.11
CA SER A 47 -7.16 -29.54 -34.16
C SER A 47 -6.16 -28.43 -34.51
N LEU A 48 -5.35 -28.71 -35.53
CA LEU A 48 -4.60 -27.72 -36.29
C LEU A 48 -5.60 -26.83 -37.03
N VAL A 49 -5.76 -25.59 -36.59
CA VAL A 49 -6.27 -24.51 -37.45
C VAL A 49 -5.17 -23.48 -37.59
N ALA A 50 -4.62 -23.43 -38.80
CA ALA A 50 -3.70 -22.41 -39.24
C ALA A 50 -4.43 -21.06 -39.35
N GLY A 51 -3.80 -20.02 -38.79
CA GLY A 51 -3.95 -18.63 -39.21
C GLY A 51 -5.24 -17.93 -38.80
N VAL A 52 -5.22 -17.18 -37.70
CA VAL A 52 -5.98 -15.92 -37.57
C VAL A 52 -5.18 -14.94 -36.73
N ALA A 53 -4.93 -13.79 -37.36
CA ALA A 53 -4.62 -12.46 -36.85
C ALA A 53 -3.73 -12.35 -35.60
N TRP A 54 -2.63 -11.60 -35.76
CA TRP A 54 -2.16 -10.74 -34.69
C TRP A 54 -3.33 -9.86 -34.29
N THR A 55 -4.07 -10.26 -33.25
CA THR A 55 -4.94 -9.35 -32.53
C THR A 55 -4.01 -8.34 -31.94
N GLY A 56 -3.79 -7.24 -32.68
CA GLY A 56 -3.14 -6.06 -32.19
C GLY A 56 -3.79 -5.77 -30.85
N ILE A 57 -3.00 -5.88 -29.79
CA ILE A 57 -3.44 -5.46 -28.47
C ILE A 57 -3.70 -3.97 -28.69
N ALA A 58 -4.97 -3.61 -28.90
CA ALA A 58 -5.38 -2.23 -28.86
C ALA A 58 -4.90 -1.77 -27.50
N GLY A 59 -3.80 -1.01 -27.49
CA GLY A 59 -3.25 -0.46 -26.26
C GLY A 59 -4.37 0.35 -25.66
N ALA A 60 -5.02 -0.21 -24.65
CA ALA A 60 -6.03 0.51 -23.91
C ALA A 60 -5.33 1.77 -23.43
N ALA A 61 -5.76 2.92 -23.95
CA ALA A 61 -5.21 4.19 -23.56
C ALA A 61 -5.28 4.24 -22.03
N ILE A 62 -4.11 4.32 -21.39
CA ILE A 62 -4.04 4.49 -19.94
C ILE A 62 -4.85 5.76 -19.67
N PRO A 63 -5.93 5.70 -18.88
CA PRO A 63 -6.77 6.86 -18.65
C PRO A 63 -5.88 7.99 -18.16
N ALA A 64 -5.93 9.12 -18.85
CA ALA A 64 -5.15 10.29 -18.47
C ALA A 64 -5.53 10.66 -17.03
N VAL A 65 -4.53 10.62 -16.14
CA VAL A 65 -4.74 10.95 -14.73
C VAL A 65 -5.16 12.42 -14.63
N THR A 66 -6.29 12.68 -13.99
CA THR A 66 -6.77 14.06 -13.78
C THR A 66 -5.73 14.86 -13.00
N ARG A 67 -5.31 16.03 -13.50
CA ARG A 67 -4.35 16.87 -12.78
C ARG A 67 -5.00 17.47 -11.52
N ALA A 68 -4.36 17.31 -10.37
CA ALA A 68 -4.78 17.92 -9.11
C ALA A 68 -4.27 19.37 -9.00
N THR A 69 -5.11 20.28 -8.52
CA THR A 69 -4.72 21.65 -8.19
C THR A 69 -4.22 21.71 -6.74
N ALA A 70 -2.90 21.71 -6.55
CA ALA A 70 -2.25 21.85 -5.25
C ALA A 70 -1.05 22.80 -5.38
N PRO A 71 -1.24 24.13 -5.30
CA PRO A 71 -0.20 25.10 -5.67
C PRO A 71 1.04 25.04 -4.78
N TYR A 72 0.86 24.74 -3.49
CA TYR A 72 1.92 24.72 -2.49
C TYR A 72 2.41 23.33 -2.11
N ALA A 73 1.97 22.28 -2.81
CA ALA A 73 2.44 20.93 -2.59
C ALA A 73 3.41 20.54 -3.71
N GLN A 74 4.56 19.98 -3.37
CA GLN A 74 5.47 19.34 -4.33
C GLN A 74 4.76 18.20 -5.06
N ALA A 75 4.06 17.34 -4.32
CA ALA A 75 3.24 16.28 -4.88
C ALA A 75 1.96 16.05 -4.08
N ALA A 76 0.90 15.62 -4.75
CA ALA A 76 -0.35 15.26 -4.10
C ALA A 76 -1.11 14.25 -4.97
N ALA A 77 -1.83 13.33 -4.35
CA ALA A 77 -2.73 12.42 -5.05
C ALA A 77 -3.95 12.03 -4.23
N VAL A 78 -5.01 11.69 -4.95
CA VAL A 78 -6.20 11.01 -4.43
C VAL A 78 -6.21 9.64 -5.07
N VAL A 79 -6.02 8.61 -4.25
CA VAL A 79 -5.86 7.22 -4.67
C VAL A 79 -7.09 6.43 -4.24
N ASN A 80 -7.65 5.66 -5.16
CA ASN A 80 -8.77 4.76 -4.92
C ASN A 80 -8.30 3.47 -4.25
N SER A 81 -9.22 2.69 -3.67
CA SER A 81 -8.87 1.43 -2.99
C SER A 81 -8.25 0.38 -3.89
N ASP A 82 -8.55 0.41 -5.19
CA ASP A 82 -7.94 -0.49 -6.18
C ASP A 82 -6.48 -0.12 -6.54
N GLY A 83 -6.01 1.05 -6.11
CA GLY A 83 -4.70 1.61 -6.44
C GLY A 83 -4.71 2.55 -7.64
N SER A 84 -5.86 2.76 -8.30
CA SER A 84 -5.98 3.74 -9.37
C SER A 84 -5.93 5.17 -8.84
N ILE A 85 -5.38 6.08 -9.63
CA ILE A 85 -5.26 7.49 -9.29
C ILE A 85 -6.49 8.24 -9.82
N ASN A 86 -7.23 8.88 -8.92
CA ASN A 86 -8.38 9.72 -9.27
C ASN A 86 -7.89 11.09 -9.80
N ARG A 87 -7.00 11.73 -9.04
CA ARG A 87 -6.31 12.97 -9.43
C ARG A 87 -4.93 13.06 -8.78
N ALA A 88 -3.95 13.63 -9.48
CA ALA A 88 -2.60 13.80 -8.96
C ALA A 88 -1.83 15.01 -9.50
N LYS A 89 -0.80 15.40 -8.76
CA LYS A 89 0.26 16.35 -9.11
C LYS A 89 1.58 15.77 -8.62
N GLY A 90 2.62 15.72 -9.45
CA GLY A 90 3.96 15.27 -9.04
C GLY A 90 4.07 13.79 -8.64
N ILE A 91 3.02 12.99 -8.87
CA ILE A 91 3.01 11.54 -8.69
C ILE A 91 2.99 10.91 -10.08
N LYS A 92 3.98 10.07 -10.36
CA LYS A 92 4.13 9.38 -11.64
C LYS A 92 3.22 8.17 -11.74
N ALA A 93 3.19 7.35 -10.69
CA ALA A 93 2.40 6.14 -10.65
C ALA A 93 2.08 5.71 -9.22
N VAL A 94 1.00 4.95 -9.07
CA VAL A 94 0.70 4.20 -7.86
C VAL A 94 0.51 2.75 -8.26
N THR A 95 1.24 1.84 -7.62
CA THR A 95 1.10 0.40 -7.84
C THR A 95 0.69 -0.28 -6.56
N LYS A 96 -0.12 -1.33 -6.67
CA LYS A 96 -0.66 -2.09 -5.53
C LYS A 96 -0.14 -3.54 -5.58
N PRO A 97 1.05 -3.83 -5.01
CA PRO A 97 1.63 -5.17 -5.07
C PRO A 97 0.90 -6.19 -4.20
N ALA A 98 0.21 -5.76 -3.14
CA ALA A 98 -0.52 -6.61 -2.21
C ALA A 98 -1.72 -5.86 -1.60
N VAL A 99 -2.61 -6.59 -0.94
CA VAL A 99 -3.75 -6.00 -0.24
C VAL A 99 -3.27 -5.05 0.84
N GLY A 100 -3.80 -3.83 0.83
CA GLY A 100 -3.46 -2.75 1.76
C GLY A 100 -2.07 -2.15 1.55
N HIS A 101 -1.33 -2.51 0.49
CA HIS A 101 0.01 -2.00 0.21
C HIS A 101 0.01 -1.19 -1.09
N TYR A 102 0.41 0.07 -1.01
CA TYR A 102 0.45 0.99 -2.15
C TYR A 102 1.83 1.61 -2.27
N CYS A 103 2.47 1.38 -3.40
CA CYS A 103 3.76 1.96 -3.76
C CYS A 103 3.51 3.22 -4.58
N VAL A 104 3.88 4.38 -4.03
CA VAL A 104 3.64 5.68 -4.66
C VAL A 104 4.97 6.19 -5.20
N GLU A 105 5.05 6.36 -6.52
CA GLU A 105 6.24 6.80 -7.24
C GLU A 105 6.13 8.29 -7.58
N LEU A 106 7.15 9.06 -7.23
CA LEU A 106 7.23 10.48 -7.55
C LEU A 106 7.61 10.71 -9.02
N GLU A 107 7.10 11.80 -9.59
CA GLU A 107 7.48 12.23 -10.94
C GLU A 107 8.89 12.85 -10.96
N ASP A 108 9.22 13.59 -9.90
CA ASP A 108 10.53 14.21 -9.73
C ASP A 108 11.48 13.27 -8.98
N THR A 109 12.54 12.87 -9.69
CA THR A 109 13.56 11.93 -9.20
C THR A 109 14.68 12.59 -8.39
N ASP A 110 14.74 13.93 -8.40
CA ASP A 110 15.75 14.69 -7.64
C ASP A 110 15.30 14.94 -6.20
N LEU A 111 14.02 14.67 -5.89
CA LEU A 111 13.46 14.72 -4.55
C LEU A 111 14.00 13.56 -3.68
N ASP A 112 14.76 13.94 -2.65
CA ASP A 112 15.19 13.01 -1.63
C ASP A 112 14.03 12.68 -0.68
N ILE A 113 13.41 11.52 -0.90
CA ILE A 113 12.26 11.04 -0.12
C ILE A 113 12.54 11.04 1.38
N THR A 114 13.78 10.84 1.81
CA THR A 114 14.13 10.79 3.23
C THR A 114 14.00 12.14 3.95
N LYS A 115 13.94 13.24 3.18
CA LYS A 115 13.77 14.61 3.69
C LYS A 115 12.34 15.13 3.60
N LEU A 116 11.45 14.36 2.96
CA LEU A 116 10.05 14.74 2.80
C LEU A 116 9.26 14.45 4.08
N VAL A 117 8.11 15.10 4.24
CA VAL A 117 7.19 14.78 5.33
C VAL A 117 5.82 14.51 4.70
N PRO A 118 5.62 13.32 4.12
CA PRO A 118 4.36 12.97 3.49
C PRO A 118 3.26 12.85 4.54
N VAL A 119 2.09 13.42 4.23
CA VAL A 119 0.88 13.29 5.03
C VAL A 119 -0.16 12.54 4.22
N ALA A 120 -0.61 11.40 4.74
CA ALA A 120 -1.66 10.60 4.12
C ALA A 120 -2.87 10.48 5.03
N THR A 121 -4.06 10.56 4.43
CA THR A 121 -5.35 10.54 5.13
C THR A 121 -6.29 9.60 4.41
N LEU A 122 -6.98 8.74 5.16
CA LEU A 122 -7.99 7.85 4.59
C LEU A 122 -9.22 8.64 4.10
N GLN A 123 -9.84 8.17 3.02
CA GLN A 123 -11.07 8.76 2.48
C GLN A 123 -12.30 7.97 2.93
N TYR A 124 -13.30 8.66 3.50
CA TYR A 124 -14.62 8.12 3.83
C TYR A 124 -14.59 6.75 4.55
N THR A 125 -13.84 6.63 5.65
CA THR A 125 -13.74 5.37 6.41
C THR A 125 -14.39 5.45 7.79
N SER A 126 -14.69 4.29 8.37
CA SER A 126 -15.03 4.18 9.79
C SER A 126 -13.82 4.53 10.68
N PHE A 127 -14.05 4.71 11.98
CA PHE A 127 -13.05 5.09 12.97
C PHE A 127 -11.98 4.00 13.25
N GLU A 128 -12.22 2.76 12.83
CA GLU A 128 -11.33 1.62 13.11
C GLU A 128 -10.17 1.44 12.11
N TYR A 129 -10.13 2.25 11.05
CA TYR A 129 -9.11 2.13 10.02
C TYR A 129 -7.85 2.92 10.35
N GLY A 130 -6.70 2.36 9.97
CA GLY A 130 -5.39 2.98 10.08
C GLY A 130 -4.73 3.16 8.72
N ILE A 131 -3.91 4.21 8.63
CA ILE A 131 -2.99 4.46 7.52
C ILE A 131 -1.59 4.66 8.09
N ARG A 132 -0.60 4.10 7.40
CA ARG A 132 0.82 4.23 7.75
C ARG A 132 1.59 4.58 6.48
N VAL A 133 2.56 5.48 6.61
CA VAL A 133 3.46 5.83 5.51
C VAL A 133 4.86 5.42 5.93
N SER A 134 5.52 4.63 5.08
CA SER A 134 6.92 4.26 5.23
C SER A 134 7.72 4.90 4.10
N MET A 135 8.64 5.78 4.48
CA MET A 135 9.55 6.48 3.56
C MET A 135 10.82 5.67 3.26
N TRP A 136 10.98 4.51 3.89
CA TRP A 136 12.13 3.65 3.67
C TRP A 136 11.90 2.77 2.43
N PRO A 137 12.95 2.47 1.65
CA PRO A 137 12.85 1.55 0.52
C PRO A 137 12.33 0.20 0.97
N ASP A 138 11.10 -0.14 0.55
CA ASP A 138 10.44 -1.37 0.92
C ASP A 138 10.59 -2.44 -0.18
N PRO A 139 10.86 -3.72 0.15
CA PRO A 139 10.99 -4.77 -0.84
C PRO A 139 9.71 -5.01 -1.65
N SER A 140 8.52 -4.76 -1.09
CA SER A 140 7.25 -4.87 -1.84
C SER A 140 7.12 -3.82 -2.94
N CYS A 141 7.87 -2.71 -2.82
CA CYS A 141 7.97 -1.65 -3.81
C CYS A 141 9.25 -1.74 -4.66
N GLY A 142 9.95 -2.88 -4.63
CA GLY A 142 11.17 -3.11 -5.40
C GLY A 142 12.41 -2.38 -4.87
N THR A 143 12.39 -1.94 -3.60
CA THR A 143 13.52 -1.24 -2.94
C THR A 143 13.97 0.03 -3.70
N ARG A 144 13.03 0.69 -4.39
CA ARG A 144 13.30 1.90 -5.14
C ARG A 144 13.40 3.12 -4.21
N LYS A 145 14.23 4.10 -4.59
CA LYS A 145 14.48 5.33 -3.80
C LYS A 145 13.54 6.48 -4.15
N ASP A 146 12.82 6.36 -5.25
CA ASP A 146 11.83 7.30 -5.79
C ASP A 146 10.39 6.91 -5.41
N THR A 147 10.26 5.88 -4.56
CA THR A 147 8.99 5.28 -4.18
C THR A 147 8.91 5.16 -2.67
N PHE A 148 7.76 5.49 -2.10
CA PHE A 148 7.46 5.21 -0.70
C PHE A 148 6.22 4.31 -0.59
N LEU A 149 6.11 3.61 0.54
CA LEU A 149 5.03 2.66 0.80
C LEU A 149 3.95 3.32 1.67
N VAL A 150 2.71 3.20 1.24
CA VAL A 150 1.53 3.50 2.05
C VAL A 150 0.83 2.20 2.38
N ILE A 151 0.53 2.00 3.66
CA ILE A 151 -0.16 0.81 4.16
C ILE A 151 -1.50 1.22 4.74
N THR A 152 -2.56 0.54 4.34
CA THR A 152 -3.92 0.72 4.89
C THR A 152 -4.48 -0.57 5.47
N GLY A 153 -5.35 -0.45 6.46
CA GLY A 153 -6.02 -1.60 7.05
C GLY A 153 -6.74 -1.28 8.34
N ILE A 154 -7.05 -2.34 9.07
CA ILE A 154 -7.56 -2.32 10.45
C ILE A 154 -6.53 -2.97 11.37
N PRO A 155 -6.68 -2.92 12.70
CA PRO A 155 -5.77 -3.61 13.60
C PRO A 155 -5.58 -5.09 13.21
N ASN A 156 -4.32 -5.49 13.00
CA ASN A 156 -3.90 -6.85 12.63
C ASN A 156 -4.40 -7.39 11.27
N LYS A 157 -4.94 -6.54 10.38
CA LYS A 157 -5.37 -6.98 9.05
C LYS A 157 -5.21 -5.87 8.01
N TRP A 158 -4.50 -6.18 6.94
CA TRP A 158 -4.38 -5.31 5.78
C TRP A 158 -5.68 -5.29 4.99
N GLU A 159 -6.13 -4.09 4.61
CA GLU A 159 -7.31 -3.90 3.78
C GLU A 159 -7.11 -2.74 2.83
N ASP A 160 -7.57 -2.92 1.59
CA ASP A 160 -7.55 -1.89 0.56
C ASP A 160 -8.48 -0.73 0.94
N ARG A 161 -7.95 0.48 1.00
CA ARG A 161 -8.73 1.70 1.28
C ARG A 161 -8.28 2.85 0.39
N ALA A 162 -9.24 3.67 0.02
CA ALA A 162 -8.96 4.92 -0.67
C ALA A 162 -8.32 5.91 0.32
N PHE A 163 -7.36 6.70 -0.15
CA PHE A 163 -6.66 7.70 0.66
C PHE A 163 -6.27 8.90 -0.20
N SER A 164 -6.02 10.03 0.46
CA SER A 164 -5.34 11.17 -0.13
C SER A 164 -3.95 11.28 0.47
N ILE A 165 -3.01 11.79 -0.31
CA ILE A 165 -1.65 12.06 0.13
C ILE A 165 -1.21 13.42 -0.36
N VAL A 166 -0.46 14.13 0.49
CA VAL A 166 0.14 15.42 0.20
C VAL A 166 1.59 15.40 0.68
N ILE A 167 2.47 15.88 -0.18
CA ILE A 167 3.88 16.15 0.08
C ILE A 167 4.03 17.67 -0.04
N PRO A 168 4.31 18.38 1.07
CA PRO A 168 4.47 19.82 1.06
C PRO A 168 5.64 20.26 0.18
#